data_AF-A0AAU3BEG8-F1
#
_entry.id   AF-A0AAU3BEG8-F1
#
_cell.length_a   1.000
_cell.length_b   1.000
_cell.length_c   1.000
_cell.angle_alpha   90.00
_cell.angle_beta   90.00
_cell.angle_gamma   90.00
#
_symmetry.space_group_name_H-M   'P 1'
#
loop_
_entity.id
_entity.type
_entity.pdbx_description
1 polymer ?
#
loop_
_entity_poly.entity_id
_entity_poly.type
_entity_poly.pdbx_seq_one_letter_code
_entity_poly.pdbx_strand_id
1 'polypeptide(L)'
;MGNSRAYPVFRTTDAVEAWTQALRLKALLEERDDEVILMADLLTVEEARRMAAVLPEAEFDYADPRVDPVTRDFLEFGMDISAAEDSVLEPELPLAVLHYVQPGTVEDRFVRAVGKGMASIGRHGRWPDDTETDSYGVAKYDGVEVLFNCDDVSWSQRADHHRLRSRRQVGRSSTRRETRRTPRQHRAGRRPARLVRGAALPVRSTS
;
A
#
# COMPACT_ATOMS: atom_id res chain seq x y z
N MET A 1 13.56 2.77 -2.46
CA MET A 1 12.28 3.48 -2.29
C MET A 1 11.82 3.99 -3.65
N GLY A 2 10.63 3.58 -4.10
CA GLY A 2 10.04 4.05 -5.36
C GLY A 2 9.73 5.54 -5.29
N ASN A 3 9.86 6.27 -6.41
CA ASN A 3 9.51 7.70 -6.47
C ASN A 3 8.04 7.84 -6.91
N SER A 4 7.13 7.16 -6.21
CA SER A 4 5.70 7.29 -6.48
C SER A 4 5.23 8.66 -5.99
N ARG A 5 4.40 9.33 -6.78
CA ARG A 5 3.73 10.56 -6.38
C ARG A 5 2.23 10.32 -6.30
N ALA A 6 1.62 10.85 -5.24
CA ALA A 6 0.18 10.84 -5.06
C ALA A 6 -0.37 12.24 -5.34
N TYR A 7 -1.29 12.35 -6.30
CA TYR A 7 -1.90 13.61 -6.71
C TYR A 7 -3.33 13.67 -6.15
N PRO A 8 -3.70 14.72 -5.38
CA PRO A 8 -5.08 14.90 -4.96
C PRO A 8 -5.94 15.22 -6.18
N VAL A 9 -6.99 14.43 -6.40
CA VAL A 9 -7.89 14.58 -7.56
C VAL A 9 -9.25 15.14 -7.12
N PHE A 10 -9.72 14.75 -5.94
CA PHE A 10 -11.06 15.11 -5.46
C PHE A 10 -11.10 15.18 -3.93
N ARG A 11 -11.93 16.07 -3.39
CA ARG A 11 -12.16 16.25 -1.94
C ARG A 11 -13.64 16.46 -1.70
N THR A 12 -14.21 15.74 -0.72
CA THR A 12 -15.62 15.84 -0.32
C THR A 12 -15.76 15.46 1.15
N THR A 13 -16.88 15.83 1.78
CA THR A 13 -17.26 15.35 3.12
C THR A 13 -18.19 14.14 3.07
N ASP A 14 -18.52 13.64 1.87
CA ASP A 14 -19.35 12.45 1.67
C ASP A 14 -18.47 11.24 1.28
N ALA A 15 -18.41 10.25 2.17
CA ALA A 15 -17.60 9.04 1.96
C ALA A 15 -18.06 8.22 0.75
N VAL A 16 -19.37 8.12 0.50
CA VAL A 16 -19.94 7.38 -0.63
C VAL A 16 -19.62 8.10 -1.93
N GLU A 17 -19.68 9.42 -1.94
CA GLU A 17 -19.28 10.22 -3.10
C GLU A 17 -17.79 10.04 -3.40
N ALA A 18 -16.91 10.13 -2.38
CA ALA A 18 -15.47 9.93 -2.54
C ALA A 18 -15.17 8.55 -3.16
N TRP A 19 -15.82 7.50 -2.66
CA TRP A 19 -15.68 6.15 -3.20
C TRP A 19 -16.20 6.02 -4.63
N THR A 20 -17.36 6.62 -4.93
CA THR A 20 -17.92 6.64 -6.29
C THR A 20 -16.96 7.29 -7.29
N GLN A 21 -16.32 8.41 -6.92
CA GLN A 21 -15.31 9.04 -7.78
C GLN A 21 -14.07 8.15 -7.95
N ALA A 22 -13.67 7.41 -6.91
CA ALA A 22 -12.56 6.47 -6.99
C ALA A 22 -12.84 5.35 -7.98
N LEU A 23 -14.07 4.81 -8.00
CA LEU A 23 -14.48 3.79 -8.97
C LEU A 23 -14.46 4.32 -10.41
N ARG A 24 -14.87 5.56 -10.62
CA ARG A 24 -14.78 6.22 -11.94
C ARG A 24 -13.32 6.38 -12.37
N LEU A 25 -12.46 6.80 -11.47
CA LEU A 25 -11.03 6.96 -11.74
C LEU A 25 -10.35 5.60 -12.00
N LYS A 26 -10.70 4.56 -11.23
CA LYS A 26 -10.25 3.17 -11.44
C LYS A 26 -10.63 2.64 -12.83
N ALA A 27 -11.77 3.05 -13.37
CA ALA A 27 -12.19 2.64 -14.71
C ALA A 27 -11.22 3.10 -15.81
N LEU A 28 -10.41 4.13 -15.55
CA LEU A 28 -9.40 4.66 -16.47
C LEU A 28 -8.05 3.92 -16.42
N LEU A 29 -7.85 3.01 -15.46
CA LEU A 29 -6.66 2.15 -15.42
C LEU A 29 -6.68 1.15 -16.59
N GLU A 30 -5.53 0.98 -17.24
CA GLU A 30 -5.32 0.02 -18.33
C GLU A 30 -5.31 -1.41 -17.81
N GLU A 31 -4.57 -1.63 -16.73
CA GLU A 31 -4.55 -2.89 -15.98
C GLU A 31 -5.06 -2.64 -14.57
N ARG A 32 -5.79 -3.60 -14.00
CA ARG A 32 -6.34 -3.50 -12.64
C ARG A 32 -5.84 -4.67 -11.84
N ASP A 33 -5.33 -4.40 -10.65
CA ASP A 33 -4.93 -5.45 -9.72
C ASP A 33 -6.17 -6.19 -9.20
N ASP A 34 -5.98 -7.45 -8.80
CA ASP A 34 -7.03 -8.32 -8.25
C ASP A 34 -7.12 -8.26 -6.72
N GLU A 35 -6.41 -7.29 -6.12
CA GLU A 35 -6.37 -7.05 -4.69
C GLU A 35 -6.83 -5.62 -4.32
N VAL A 36 -7.44 -5.50 -3.15
CA VAL A 36 -7.84 -4.24 -2.53
C VAL A 36 -7.24 -4.17 -1.16
N ILE A 37 -6.60 -3.05 -0.87
CA ILE A 37 -6.02 -2.78 0.44
C ILE A 37 -7.01 -1.94 1.24
N LEU A 38 -7.44 -2.46 2.37
CA LEU A 38 -8.32 -1.79 3.31
C LEU A 38 -7.52 -1.47 4.56
N MET A 39 -7.59 -0.21 5.00
CA MET A 39 -6.92 0.23 6.23
C MET A 39 -7.86 1.09 7.04
N ALA A 40 -7.89 0.96 8.37
CA ALA A 40 -8.65 1.87 9.22
C ALA A 40 -8.11 1.93 10.65
N ASP A 41 -8.13 3.13 11.23
CA ASP A 41 -8.02 3.36 12.68
C ASP A 41 -9.41 3.32 13.30
N LEU A 42 -9.53 2.64 14.43
CA LEU A 42 -10.78 2.36 15.14
C LEU A 42 -10.66 2.98 16.53
N LEU A 43 -11.38 4.08 16.74
CA LEU A 43 -11.23 4.93 17.92
C LEU A 43 -12.22 4.60 19.03
N THR A 44 -13.26 3.83 18.70
CA THR A 44 -14.32 3.45 19.64
C THR A 44 -14.63 1.96 19.55
N VAL A 45 -15.20 1.40 20.62
CA VAL A 45 -15.66 0.00 20.65
C VAL A 45 -16.67 -0.25 19.53
N GLU A 46 -17.60 0.69 19.31
CA GLU A 46 -18.59 0.59 18.25
C GLU A 46 -17.95 0.53 16.85
N GLU A 47 -16.93 1.34 16.60
CA GLU A 47 -16.17 1.31 15.35
C GLU A 47 -15.47 -0.04 15.16
N ALA A 48 -14.81 -0.55 16.20
CA ALA A 48 -14.14 -1.84 16.17
C ALA A 48 -15.10 -2.99 15.86
N ARG A 49 -16.26 -3.04 16.52
CA ARG A 49 -17.31 -4.05 16.28
C ARG A 49 -17.86 -3.99 14.87
N ARG A 50 -18.20 -2.79 14.39
CA ARG A 50 -18.72 -2.62 13.02
C ARG A 50 -17.68 -3.09 12.00
N MET A 51 -16.41 -2.77 12.20
CA MET A 51 -15.35 -3.18 11.28
C MET A 51 -15.12 -4.70 11.31
N ALA A 52 -15.08 -5.32 12.50
CA ALA A 52 -14.97 -6.77 12.63
C ALA A 52 -16.16 -7.52 11.98
N ALA A 53 -17.37 -6.95 12.02
CA ALA A 53 -18.53 -7.52 11.32
C ALA A 53 -18.41 -7.43 9.78
N VAL A 54 -17.71 -6.42 9.26
CA VAL A 54 -17.46 -6.28 7.82
C VAL A 54 -16.28 -7.14 7.36
N LEU A 55 -15.25 -7.25 8.19
CA LEU A 55 -13.99 -7.94 7.92
C LEU A 55 -13.73 -9.02 8.99
N PRO A 56 -14.50 -10.12 8.98
CA PRO A 56 -14.38 -11.15 10.03
C PRO A 56 -13.06 -11.93 9.99
N GLU A 57 -12.34 -11.89 8.86
CA GLU A 57 -11.05 -12.56 8.66
C GLU A 57 -9.87 -11.58 8.79
N ALA A 58 -10.11 -10.31 9.15
CA ALA A 58 -9.05 -9.34 9.30
C ALA A 58 -8.31 -9.49 10.63
N GLU A 59 -7.00 -9.29 10.56
CA GLU A 59 -6.15 -9.12 11.73
C GLU A 59 -6.23 -7.66 12.18
N PHE A 60 -6.42 -7.47 13.49
CA PHE A 60 -6.46 -6.16 14.13
C PHE A 60 -5.20 -6.01 14.97
N ASP A 61 -4.66 -4.80 15.00
CA ASP A 61 -3.46 -4.44 15.75
C ASP A 61 -3.70 -3.19 16.59
N TYR A 62 -2.77 -2.89 17.50
CA TYR A 62 -2.73 -1.57 18.11
C TYR A 62 -2.36 -0.51 17.07
N ALA A 63 -3.09 0.60 17.02
CA ALA A 63 -2.78 1.68 16.07
C ALA A 63 -1.38 2.27 16.31
N ASP A 64 -0.99 2.38 17.57
CA ASP A 64 0.36 2.69 17.99
C ASP A 64 1.05 1.44 18.56
N PRO A 65 2.30 1.13 18.13
CA PRO A 65 3.03 -0.01 18.68
C PRO A 65 3.13 0.07 20.20
N ARG A 66 2.58 -0.94 20.88
CA ARG A 66 2.73 -1.10 22.33
C ARG A 66 3.92 -2.01 22.61
N VAL A 67 4.63 -1.70 23.69
CA VAL A 67 5.85 -2.42 24.10
C VAL A 67 5.68 -2.92 25.51
N ASP A 68 5.99 -4.19 25.74
CA ASP A 68 6.03 -4.76 27.09
C ASP A 68 7.09 -4.01 27.93
N PRO A 69 6.73 -3.43 29.08
CA PRO A 69 7.66 -2.61 29.85
C PRO A 69 8.81 -3.41 30.46
N VAL A 70 8.67 -4.73 30.60
CA VAL A 70 9.65 -5.65 31.18
C VAL A 70 10.55 -6.24 30.10
N THR A 71 9.99 -6.86 29.06
CA THR A 71 10.78 -7.55 28.03
C THR A 71 11.27 -6.62 26.93
N ARG A 72 10.59 -5.48 26.73
CA ARG A 72 10.77 -4.56 25.60
C ARG A 72 10.34 -5.12 24.24
N ASP A 73 9.60 -6.22 24.21
CA ASP A 73 9.03 -6.77 22.98
C ASP A 73 7.76 -6.01 22.57
N PHE A 74 7.43 -6.07 21.28
CA PHE A 74 6.16 -5.54 20.78
C PHE A 74 5.00 -6.44 21.23
N LEU A 75 3.92 -5.81 21.68
CA LEU A 75 2.70 -6.52 22.03
C LEU A 75 1.85 -6.75 20.78
N GLU A 76 1.43 -7.99 20.58
CA GLU A 76 0.46 -8.38 19.55
C GLU A 76 -0.96 -8.25 20.11
N PHE A 77 -1.90 -7.80 19.28
CA PHE A 77 -3.31 -7.77 19.65
C PHE A 77 -3.96 -9.13 19.35
N GLY A 78 -4.22 -9.92 20.39
CA GLY A 78 -4.74 -11.29 20.26
C GLY A 78 -6.23 -11.47 20.62
N MET A 79 -6.98 -10.38 20.80
CA MET A 79 -8.35 -10.44 21.30
C MET A 79 -9.37 -10.66 20.16
N ASP A 80 -10.29 -11.60 20.35
CA ASP A 80 -11.45 -11.75 19.46
C ASP A 80 -12.46 -10.61 19.71
N ILE A 81 -12.39 -9.59 18.85
CA ILE A 81 -13.28 -8.42 18.90
C ILE A 81 -14.75 -8.81 18.82
N SER A 82 -15.12 -9.92 18.16
CA SER A 82 -16.52 -10.32 18.01
C SER A 82 -17.11 -10.92 19.29
N ALA A 83 -16.27 -11.53 20.13
CA ALA A 83 -16.68 -12.25 21.33
C ALA A 83 -16.36 -11.51 22.64
N ALA A 84 -15.40 -10.58 22.64
CA ALA A 84 -15.03 -9.80 23.83
C ALA A 84 -16.21 -9.02 24.41
N GLU A 85 -16.14 -8.62 25.68
CA GLU A 85 -17.07 -7.65 26.27
C GLU A 85 -16.58 -6.21 25.98
N ASP A 86 -17.50 -5.24 25.88
CA ASP A 86 -17.15 -3.85 25.58
C ASP A 86 -16.20 -3.24 26.62
N SER A 87 -16.38 -3.59 27.90
CA SER A 87 -15.52 -3.16 29.02
C SER A 87 -14.09 -3.71 28.94
N VAL A 88 -13.90 -4.84 28.25
CA VAL A 88 -12.60 -5.47 28.04
C VAL A 88 -11.93 -4.91 26.78
N LEU A 89 -12.72 -4.57 25.76
CA LEU A 89 -12.20 -4.02 24.50
C LEU A 89 -11.86 -2.52 24.59
N GLU A 90 -12.61 -1.74 25.38
CA GLU A 90 -12.38 -0.29 25.53
C GLU A 90 -10.94 0.12 25.88
N PRO A 91 -10.23 -0.51 26.84
CA PRO A 91 -8.84 -0.16 27.15
C PRO A 91 -7.83 -0.53 26.05
N GLU A 92 -8.22 -1.37 25.09
CA GLU A 92 -7.34 -1.78 23.99
C GLU A 92 -7.29 -0.76 22.85
N LEU A 93 -8.23 0.18 22.81
CA LEU A 93 -8.29 1.23 21.79
C LEU A 93 -7.15 2.27 21.94
N PRO A 94 -6.75 2.95 20.86
CA PRO A 94 -7.19 2.76 19.48
C PRO A 94 -6.57 1.51 18.81
N LEU A 95 -7.35 0.88 17.93
CA LEU A 95 -6.90 -0.25 17.11
C LEU A 95 -6.73 0.19 15.65
N ALA A 96 -5.97 -0.57 14.89
CA ALA A 96 -5.84 -0.45 13.45
C ALA A 96 -6.15 -1.80 12.78
N VAL A 97 -6.60 -1.73 11.54
CA VAL A 97 -6.76 -2.90 10.66
C VAL A 97 -6.05 -2.64 9.34
N LEU A 98 -5.33 -3.64 8.84
CA LEU A 98 -4.82 -3.71 7.47
C LEU A 98 -5.25 -5.05 6.88
N HIS A 99 -6.03 -5.02 5.81
CA HIS A 99 -6.55 -6.24 5.23
C HIS A 99 -6.58 -6.18 3.70
N TYR A 100 -6.35 -7.33 3.09
CA TYR A 100 -6.28 -7.50 1.65
C TYR A 100 -7.45 -8.37 1.20
N VAL A 101 -8.26 -7.88 0.26
CA VAL A 101 -9.48 -8.56 -0.19
C VAL A 101 -9.61 -8.55 -1.70
N GLN A 102 -10.40 -9.50 -2.23
CA GLN A 102 -10.77 -9.49 -3.64
C GLN A 102 -11.74 -8.32 -3.96
N PRO A 103 -11.62 -7.69 -5.14
CA PRO A 103 -12.54 -6.68 -5.63
C PRO A 103 -14.02 -7.08 -5.59
N GLY A 104 -14.87 -6.19 -5.08
CA GLY A 104 -16.33 -6.30 -5.15
C GLY A 104 -16.95 -7.14 -4.03
N THR A 105 -16.20 -7.44 -2.98
CA THR A 105 -16.63 -8.32 -1.88
C THR A 105 -17.15 -7.55 -0.66
N VAL A 106 -16.45 -6.51 -0.23
CA VAL A 106 -16.68 -5.85 1.07
C VAL A 106 -16.58 -4.33 1.04
N GLU A 107 -16.13 -3.71 -0.06
CA GLU A 107 -15.73 -2.30 -0.10
C GLU A 107 -16.89 -1.35 0.21
N ASP A 108 -18.08 -1.59 -0.35
CA ASP A 108 -19.25 -0.76 -0.04
C ASP A 108 -19.70 -0.88 1.42
N ARG A 109 -19.51 -2.08 2.02
CA ARG A 109 -19.78 -2.29 3.45
C ARG A 109 -18.71 -1.61 4.32
N PHE A 110 -17.46 -1.68 3.90
CA PHE A 110 -16.35 -0.99 4.54
C PHE A 110 -16.58 0.52 4.57
N VAL A 111 -16.90 1.15 3.43
CA VAL A 111 -17.20 2.59 3.34
C VAL A 111 -18.30 3.01 4.31
N ARG A 112 -19.34 2.18 4.49
CA ARG A 112 -20.43 2.46 5.44
C ARG A 112 -20.04 2.24 6.90
N ALA A 113 -19.05 1.39 7.16
CA ALA A 113 -18.57 1.09 8.50
C ALA A 113 -17.54 2.12 9.02
N VAL A 114 -16.87 2.84 8.11
CA VAL A 114 -15.93 3.92 8.45
C VAL A 114 -16.59 4.91 9.41
N GLY A 115 -16.00 5.05 10.59
CA GLY A 115 -16.41 5.99 11.63
C GLY A 115 -15.65 7.31 11.55
N LYS A 116 -15.22 7.81 12.69
CA LYS A 116 -14.43 9.04 12.84
C LYS A 116 -12.92 8.82 12.74
N GLY A 117 -12.46 7.58 12.85
CA GLY A 117 -11.07 7.21 12.60
C GLY A 117 -10.64 7.42 11.14
N MET A 118 -9.34 7.51 10.91
CA MET A 118 -8.79 7.57 9.54
C MET A 118 -9.00 6.21 8.87
N ALA A 119 -9.25 6.20 7.56
CA ALA A 119 -9.34 4.95 6.82
C ALA A 119 -8.85 5.14 5.37
N SER A 120 -8.58 4.04 4.68
CA SER A 120 -8.36 4.04 3.25
C SER A 120 -8.88 2.80 2.55
N ILE A 121 -9.14 3.00 1.26
CA ILE A 121 -9.27 1.93 0.29
C ILE A 121 -8.28 2.20 -0.83
N GLY A 122 -7.26 1.35 -0.92
CA GLY A 122 -6.25 1.36 -1.98
C GLY A 122 -6.56 0.31 -3.04
N ARG A 123 -6.42 0.70 -4.31
CA ARG A 123 -6.42 -0.24 -5.44
C ARG A 123 -5.25 0.04 -6.35
N HIS A 124 -4.49 -1.02 -6.61
CA HIS A 124 -3.39 -0.98 -7.56
C HIS A 124 -3.86 -1.25 -8.98
N GLY A 125 -3.01 -0.90 -9.93
CA GLY A 125 -3.26 -1.06 -11.36
C GLY A 125 -2.36 -0.16 -12.17
N ARG A 126 -2.34 -0.33 -13.48
CA ARG A 126 -1.45 0.41 -14.38
C ARG A 126 -2.19 1.58 -15.00
N TRP A 127 -1.66 2.80 -14.87
CA TRP A 127 -2.10 3.91 -15.70
C TRP A 127 -1.60 3.72 -17.14
N PRO A 128 -2.34 4.18 -18.16
CA PRO A 128 -1.79 4.24 -19.51
C PRO A 128 -0.47 5.00 -19.54
N ASP A 129 0.42 4.59 -20.43
CA ASP A 129 1.68 5.29 -20.68
C ASP A 129 1.38 6.70 -21.22
N ASP A 130 2.17 7.67 -20.76
CA ASP A 130 2.12 9.04 -21.22
C ASP A 130 3.50 9.42 -21.77
N THR A 131 3.61 9.36 -23.08
CA THR A 131 4.85 9.66 -23.80
C THR A 131 5.20 11.15 -23.76
N GLU A 132 4.23 12.05 -23.54
CA GLU A 132 4.49 13.49 -23.46
C GLU A 132 5.25 13.82 -22.17
N THR A 133 4.95 13.11 -21.07
CA THR A 133 5.58 13.31 -19.77
C THR A 133 6.65 12.28 -19.42
N ASP A 134 7.01 11.39 -20.35
CA ASP A 134 7.93 10.25 -20.15
C ASP A 134 7.56 9.42 -18.91
N SER A 135 6.25 9.20 -18.73
CA SER A 135 5.69 8.53 -17.57
C SER A 135 5.05 7.21 -17.98
N TYR A 136 5.63 6.12 -17.49
CA TYR A 136 5.17 4.77 -17.77
C TYR A 136 4.39 4.22 -16.59
N GLY A 137 3.30 3.51 -16.88
CA GLY A 137 2.50 2.90 -15.83
C GLY A 137 3.23 1.74 -15.17
N VAL A 138 3.17 1.64 -13.84
CA VAL A 138 3.71 0.49 -13.09
C VAL A 138 2.67 -0.04 -12.13
N ALA A 139 2.05 -1.17 -12.49
CA ALA A 139 0.90 -1.72 -11.77
C ALA A 139 1.06 -1.76 -10.23
N LYS A 140 2.25 -2.12 -9.74
CA LYS A 140 2.57 -2.22 -8.31
C LYS A 140 2.55 -0.89 -7.54
N TYR A 141 2.82 0.23 -8.20
CA TYR A 141 2.96 1.55 -7.55
C TYR A 141 1.91 2.55 -7.97
N ASP A 142 1.20 2.22 -9.04
CA ASP A 142 0.14 3.02 -9.61
C ASP A 142 -1.22 2.59 -9.07
N GLY A 143 -2.19 3.47 -9.23
CA GLY A 143 -3.57 3.16 -8.92
C GLY A 143 -4.31 4.31 -8.28
N VAL A 144 -5.35 3.98 -7.53
CA VAL A 144 -6.24 4.92 -6.87
C VAL A 144 -6.31 4.61 -5.39
N GLU A 145 -6.38 5.66 -4.57
CA GLU A 145 -6.54 5.53 -3.14
C GLU A 145 -7.55 6.58 -2.64
N VAL A 146 -8.54 6.11 -1.89
CA VAL A 146 -9.43 7.00 -1.14
C VAL A 146 -8.95 7.02 0.29
N LEU A 147 -8.72 8.21 0.82
CA LEU A 147 -8.43 8.47 2.22
C LEU A 147 -9.68 9.07 2.85
N PHE A 148 -10.17 8.46 3.91
CA PHE A 148 -11.29 8.94 4.70
C PHE A 148 -10.77 9.61 5.97
N ASN A 149 -11.34 10.77 6.30
CA ASN A 149 -11.01 11.53 7.49
C ASN A 149 -9.53 11.89 7.63
N CYS A 150 -8.82 12.09 6.50
CA CYS A 150 -7.38 12.30 6.49
C CYS A 150 -6.96 13.36 5.45
N ASP A 151 -5.97 14.19 5.81
CA ASP A 151 -5.48 15.25 4.92
C ASP A 151 -4.34 14.76 4.00
N ASP A 152 -3.43 13.95 4.51
CA ASP A 152 -2.19 13.58 3.82
C ASP A 152 -2.03 12.07 3.62
N VAL A 153 -1.01 11.69 2.82
CA VAL A 153 -0.66 10.28 2.59
C VAL A 153 0.17 9.68 3.72
N SER A 154 0.63 10.51 4.66
CA SER A 154 1.38 10.03 5.82
C SER A 154 0.48 9.55 6.94
N TRP A 155 -0.85 9.66 6.80
CA TRP A 155 -1.81 9.28 7.83
C TRP A 155 -1.53 9.96 9.17
N SER A 156 -0.89 11.12 9.14
CA SER A 156 -0.45 11.81 10.36
C SER A 156 -1.49 12.79 10.89
N GLN A 157 -2.41 13.23 10.04
CA GLN A 157 -3.37 14.27 10.38
C GLN A 157 -4.79 13.88 9.99
N ARG A 158 -5.62 13.71 11.02
CA ARG A 158 -7.07 13.56 10.87
C ARG A 158 -7.68 14.83 10.30
N ALA A 159 -8.73 14.67 9.50
CA ALA A 159 -9.52 15.75 8.94
C ALA A 159 -11.01 15.37 8.89
N ASP A 160 -11.89 16.37 8.72
CA ASP A 160 -13.34 16.16 8.62
C ASP A 160 -13.82 15.95 7.17
N HIS A 161 -12.92 15.50 6.28
CA HIS A 161 -13.21 15.27 4.86
C HIS A 161 -12.48 14.04 4.34
N HIS A 162 -12.88 13.60 3.15
CA HIS A 162 -12.30 12.50 2.40
C HIS A 162 -11.57 13.03 1.17
N ARG A 163 -10.45 12.40 0.81
CA ARG A 163 -9.62 12.75 -0.34
C ARG A 163 -9.42 11.54 -1.24
N LEU A 164 -9.70 11.70 -2.53
CA LEU A 164 -9.30 10.76 -3.56
C LEU A 164 -7.95 11.19 -4.14
N ARG A 165 -7.05 10.23 -4.30
CA ARG A 165 -5.74 10.42 -4.91
C ARG A 165 -5.51 9.43 -6.06
N SER A 166 -4.79 9.87 -7.07
CA SER A 166 -4.14 8.98 -8.03
C SER A 166 -2.67 8.81 -7.63
N ARG A 167 -2.18 7.57 -7.61
CA ARG A 167 -0.77 7.26 -7.44
C ARG A 167 -0.17 6.96 -8.80
N ARG A 168 0.97 7.60 -9.10
CA ARG A 168 1.74 7.33 -10.32
C ARG A 168 3.22 7.25 -9.99
N GLN A 169 3.89 6.22 -10.46
CA GLN A 169 5.33 6.09 -10.44
C GLN A 169 5.92 7.11 -11.41
N VAL A 170 6.66 8.07 -10.87
CA VAL A 170 7.39 9.00 -11.74
C VAL A 170 8.77 8.40 -11.98
N GLY A 171 9.02 8.00 -13.22
CA GLY A 171 10.35 7.57 -13.65
C GLY A 171 11.37 8.65 -13.31
N ARG A 172 12.46 8.28 -12.62
CA ARG A 172 13.65 9.12 -12.68
C ARG A 172 14.12 9.01 -14.11
N SER A 173 13.98 10.08 -14.89
CA SER A 173 14.56 10.19 -16.22
C SER A 173 16.05 9.89 -16.10
N SER A 174 16.44 8.64 -16.35
CA SER A 174 17.83 8.19 -16.32
C SER A 174 18.62 8.77 -17.50
N THR A 175 17.97 9.57 -18.35
CA THR A 175 18.53 10.29 -19.49
C THR A 175 19.46 11.44 -19.12
N ARG A 176 19.72 11.75 -17.84
CA ARG A 176 20.80 12.68 -17.46
C ARG A 176 22.10 12.00 -17.03
N ARG A 177 22.58 11.03 -17.82
CA ARG A 177 23.99 10.58 -17.76
C ARG A 177 24.59 10.16 -19.10
N GLU A 178 24.40 10.97 -20.13
CA GLU A 178 25.21 10.92 -21.35
C GLU A 178 25.29 12.35 -21.92
N THR A 179 26.29 13.17 -21.63
CA THR A 179 27.62 13.08 -22.25
C THR A 179 28.57 14.08 -21.57
N ARG A 180 29.43 13.62 -20.65
CA ARG A 180 30.78 14.18 -20.55
C ARG A 180 31.71 13.25 -21.31
N ARG A 181 31.87 13.54 -22.60
CA ARG A 181 32.98 13.07 -23.43
C ARG A 181 34.27 13.23 -22.64
N THR A 182 34.86 12.14 -22.18
CA THR A 182 36.31 12.08 -21.96
C THR A 182 36.93 11.58 -23.27
N PRO A 183 37.92 12.29 -23.83
CA PRO A 183 38.54 11.87 -25.07
C PRO A 183 39.32 10.57 -24.88
N ARG A 184 39.07 9.64 -25.81
CA ARG A 184 39.91 8.48 -26.16
C ARG A 184 41.40 8.79 -25.94
N GLN A 185 42.03 8.09 -25.00
CA GLN A 185 43.45 7.76 -25.14
C GLN A 185 43.57 6.32 -25.62
N HIS A 186 44.06 6.19 -26.84
CA HIS A 186 44.62 4.98 -27.39
C HIS A 186 45.66 4.38 -26.42
N ARG A 187 45.48 3.13 -26.04
CA ARG A 187 46.63 2.25 -25.85
C ARG A 187 46.33 0.85 -26.35
N ALA A 188 46.97 0.54 -27.47
CA ALA A 188 47.14 -0.80 -28.00
C ALA A 188 47.98 -1.64 -27.03
N GLY A 189 47.68 -2.94 -26.93
CA GLY A 189 48.62 -3.86 -26.29
C GLY A 189 48.08 -5.24 -25.92
N ARG A 190 48.27 -6.19 -26.85
CA ARG A 190 48.63 -7.62 -26.62
C ARG A 190 47.58 -8.61 -26.06
N ARG A 191 47.06 -9.40 -27.01
CA ARG A 191 47.23 -10.86 -27.25
C ARG A 191 46.87 -11.93 -26.15
N PRO A 192 46.60 -13.19 -26.57
CA PRO A 192 45.53 -14.01 -26.01
C PRO A 192 45.98 -15.28 -25.25
N ALA A 193 44.94 -16.02 -24.82
CA ALA A 193 44.85 -17.47 -24.57
C ALA A 193 45.34 -18.01 -23.22
N ARG A 194 44.39 -18.58 -22.46
CA ARG A 194 44.55 -19.97 -22.00
C ARG A 194 43.22 -20.65 -21.67
N LEU A 195 43.08 -21.78 -22.34
CA LEU A 195 42.14 -22.88 -22.18
C LEU A 195 42.45 -23.63 -20.87
N VAL A 196 41.48 -23.92 -20.01
CA VAL A 196 41.49 -25.15 -19.16
C VAL A 196 40.06 -25.66 -18.96
N ARG A 197 39.83 -26.86 -19.51
CA ARG A 197 38.74 -27.79 -19.19
C ARG A 197 38.88 -28.30 -17.74
N GLY A 198 37.78 -28.45 -17.02
CA GLY A 198 37.70 -29.25 -15.80
C GLY A 198 36.29 -29.79 -15.60
N ALA A 199 36.14 -31.11 -15.69
CA ALA A 199 34.91 -31.87 -15.47
C ALA A 199 34.98 -32.60 -14.12
N ALA A 200 33.82 -32.77 -13.45
CA ALA A 200 33.45 -33.83 -12.49
C ALA A 200 32.05 -33.50 -11.92
N LEU A 201 30.98 -34.16 -12.36
CA LEU A 201 30.33 -35.37 -11.82
C LEU A 201 29.54 -35.18 -10.50
N PRO A 202 28.34 -35.81 -10.38
CA PRO A 202 27.42 -35.60 -9.26
C PRO A 202 27.59 -36.64 -8.14
N VAL A 203 27.24 -36.26 -6.90
CA VAL A 203 27.04 -37.20 -5.79
C VAL A 203 25.58 -37.13 -5.35
N ARG A 204 24.89 -38.27 -5.49
CA ARG A 204 23.61 -38.56 -4.82
C ARG A 204 23.91 -38.90 -3.35
N SER A 205 23.13 -38.36 -2.42
CA SER A 205 22.87 -39.02 -1.14
C SER A 205 21.39 -38.95 -0.85
N THR A 206 20.80 -40.13 -0.76
CA THR A 206 19.50 -40.43 -0.19
C THR A 206 19.61 -40.45 1.33
N SER A 207 18.65 -39.86 2.03
CA SER A 207 18.18 -40.27 3.36
C SER A 207 16.72 -39.89 3.48
#